data_AF-A0A920SMP3-F1
#
_entry.id   AF-A0A920SMP3-F1
#
_cell.length_a   1.000
_cell.length_b   1.000
_cell.length_c   1.000
_cell.angle_alpha   90.00
_cell.angle_beta   90.00
_cell.angle_gamma   90.00
#
_symmetry.space_group_name_H-M   'P 1'
#
loop_
_entity.id
_entity.type
_entity.pdbx_description
1 polymer ?
#
loop_
_entity_poly.entity_id
_entity_poly.type
_entity_poly.pdbx_seq_one_letter_code
_entity_poly.pdbx_strand_id
1 'polypeptide(L)'
;MPALSEIELVDFPGLGTLEAFNTDGLRSLLTSSKAPEMVEKTLRYPGHAEKMRMLRETGFLSSKGVLVASGQAAPRDITEALLFSAWQFEEGEPDLTVMRIVVEGDKEGKTVRHTYELLDYYNTETETSSMARTTGYTCTGMVRLITNGIWDQPGVAPPETCWSKHRMF
;
A
#
# COMPACT_ATOMS: atom_id res chain seq x y z
N MET A 1 11.31 -13.96 2.70
CA MET A 1 10.37 -14.34 3.79
C MET A 1 8.99 -14.54 3.21
N PRO A 2 8.11 -15.35 3.81
CA PRO A 2 6.76 -15.56 3.29
C PRO A 2 5.86 -14.33 3.52
N ALA A 3 4.90 -14.08 2.63
CA ALA A 3 3.90 -13.03 2.81
C ALA A 3 3.09 -13.26 4.11
N LEU A 4 2.65 -12.18 4.75
CA LEU A 4 1.92 -12.19 6.04
C LEU A 4 2.75 -12.75 7.21
N SER A 5 4.07 -12.64 7.17
CA SER A 5 4.96 -12.97 8.29
C SER A 5 5.32 -11.73 9.11
N GLU A 6 5.85 -11.94 10.32
CA GLU A 6 6.24 -10.86 11.24
C GLU A 6 5.12 -9.86 11.51
N ILE A 7 3.95 -10.38 11.89
CA ILE A 7 2.85 -9.51 12.30
C ILE A 7 3.26 -8.76 13.57
N GLU A 8 3.19 -7.44 13.51
CA GLU A 8 3.27 -6.56 14.65
C GLU A 8 1.96 -5.79 14.82
N LEU A 9 1.63 -5.44 16.06
CA LEU A 9 0.52 -4.55 16.35
C LEU A 9 1.04 -3.11 16.44
N VAL A 10 0.34 -2.20 15.78
CA VAL A 10 0.70 -0.80 15.70
C VAL A 10 -0.50 0.05 16.06
N ASP A 11 -0.36 0.86 17.11
CA ASP A 11 -1.39 1.83 17.49
C ASP A 11 -1.28 3.09 16.63
N PHE A 12 -2.43 3.50 16.11
CA PHE A 12 -2.60 4.72 15.33
C PHE A 12 -3.61 5.65 16.00
N PRO A 13 -3.21 6.90 16.31
CA PRO A 13 -4.16 7.92 16.76
C PRO A 13 -5.32 8.07 15.77
N GLY A 14 -6.56 7.99 16.26
CA GLY A 14 -7.77 8.13 15.44
C GLY A 14 -8.27 6.84 14.76
N LEU A 15 -7.47 5.77 14.71
CA LEU A 15 -7.85 4.49 14.09
C LEU A 15 -7.86 3.30 15.06
N GLY A 16 -7.10 3.38 16.15
CA GLY A 16 -6.89 2.27 17.06
C GLY A 16 -5.75 1.37 16.61
N THR A 17 -5.80 0.09 16.99
CA THR A 17 -4.73 -0.88 16.73
C THR A 17 -4.89 -1.53 15.36
N LEU A 18 -3.83 -1.51 14.57
CA LEU A 18 -3.71 -2.21 13.30
C LEU A 18 -2.65 -3.31 13.39
N GLU A 19 -2.76 -4.34 12.56
CA GLU A 19 -1.68 -5.29 12.31
C GLU A 19 -0.85 -4.84 11.10
N ALA A 20 0.47 -4.83 11.24
CA ALA A 20 1.41 -4.58 10.16
C ALA A 20 2.19 -5.84 9.84
N PHE A 21 2.41 -6.12 8.56
CA PHE A 21 3.23 -7.24 8.09
C PHE A 21 4.01 -6.86 6.84
N ASN A 22 5.17 -7.50 6.64
CA ASN A 22 6.10 -7.15 5.57
C ASN A 22 5.49 -7.32 4.17
N THR A 23 5.70 -6.34 3.32
CA THR A 23 5.36 -6.34 1.90
C THR A 23 6.52 -5.86 1.03
N ASP A 24 6.46 -6.12 -0.27
CA ASP A 24 7.52 -5.80 -1.22
C ASP A 24 7.08 -4.67 -2.17
N GLY A 25 7.49 -3.45 -1.85
CA GLY A 25 7.24 -2.24 -2.64
C GLY A 25 8.43 -1.27 -2.71
N LEU A 26 9.54 -1.57 -2.04
CA LEU A 26 10.72 -0.68 -1.96
C LEU A 26 11.74 -0.91 -3.07
N ARG A 27 11.34 -1.57 -4.17
CA ARG A 27 12.26 -2.07 -5.19
C ARG A 27 13.10 -0.97 -5.85
N SER A 28 12.50 0.18 -6.15
CA SER A 28 13.23 1.32 -6.73
C SER A 28 14.16 2.00 -5.73
N LEU A 29 13.81 2.00 -4.44
CA LEU A 29 14.62 2.58 -3.37
C LEU A 29 15.94 1.86 -3.14
N LEU A 30 16.07 0.60 -3.58
CA LEU A 30 17.34 -0.14 -3.53
C LEU A 30 18.47 0.58 -4.29
N THR A 31 18.15 1.36 -5.32
CA THR A 31 19.14 2.11 -6.11
C THR A 31 19.05 3.61 -5.93
N SER A 32 17.92 4.13 -5.42
CA SER A 32 17.70 5.58 -5.24
C SER A 32 17.87 6.07 -3.79
N SER A 33 17.85 5.18 -2.78
CA SER A 33 18.06 5.50 -1.37
C SER A 33 19.48 5.17 -0.91
N LYS A 34 19.96 5.92 0.10
CA LYS A 34 21.21 5.63 0.81
C LYS A 34 21.00 4.88 2.13
N ALA A 35 19.75 4.61 2.51
CA ALA A 35 19.43 3.92 3.74
C ALA A 35 19.88 2.44 3.63
N PRO A 36 20.70 1.94 4.57
CA PRO A 36 21.18 0.56 4.54
C PRO A 36 20.08 -0.44 4.90
N GLU A 37 19.10 -0.01 5.69
CA GLU A 37 17.97 -0.80 6.14
C GLU A 37 16.67 -0.10 5.74
N MET A 38 15.80 -0.85 5.07
CA MET A 38 14.49 -0.36 4.66
C MET A 38 13.48 -1.52 4.75
N VAL A 39 12.32 -1.24 5.31
CA VAL A 39 11.22 -2.21 5.44
C VAL A 39 9.92 -1.51 5.07
N GLU A 40 9.10 -2.17 4.26
CA GLU A 40 7.74 -1.74 3.98
C GLU A 40 6.78 -2.75 4.57
N LYS A 41 5.72 -2.22 5.18
CA LYS A 41 4.66 -3.03 5.78
C LYS A 41 3.32 -2.54 5.30
N THR A 42 2.41 -3.49 5.11
CA THR A 42 1.00 -3.20 4.86
C THR A 42 0.22 -3.27 6.16
N LEU A 43 -0.62 -2.28 6.40
CA LEU A 43 -1.48 -2.16 7.58
C LEU A 43 -2.87 -2.73 7.29
N ARG A 44 -3.40 -3.53 8.23
CA ARG A 44 -4.75 -4.08 8.19
C ARG A 44 -5.38 -4.09 9.57
N TYR A 45 -6.70 -4.21 9.64
CA TYR A 45 -7.37 -4.42 10.92
C TYR A 45 -7.03 -5.81 11.48
N PRO A 46 -6.92 -5.95 12.82
CA PRO A 46 -6.57 -7.22 13.47
C PRO A 46 -7.41 -8.40 12.99
N GLY A 47 -6.74 -9.52 12.69
CA GLY A 47 -7.35 -10.76 12.24
C GLY A 47 -7.46 -10.88 10.71
N HIS A 48 -7.07 -9.86 9.94
CA HIS A 48 -7.03 -9.96 8.48
C HIS A 48 -5.99 -10.99 8.01
N ALA A 49 -4.77 -10.92 8.52
CA ALA A 49 -3.67 -11.78 8.11
C ALA A 49 -3.96 -13.25 8.42
N GLU A 50 -4.59 -13.55 9.57
CA GLU A 50 -5.03 -14.91 9.91
C GLU A 50 -6.04 -15.44 8.88
N LYS A 51 -7.07 -14.66 8.54
CA LYS A 51 -8.09 -15.03 7.53
C LYS A 51 -7.44 -15.26 6.16
N MET A 52 -6.53 -14.39 5.75
CA MET A 52 -5.83 -14.53 4.48
C MET A 52 -4.88 -15.73 4.45
N ARG A 53 -4.21 -16.05 5.57
CA ARG A 53 -3.42 -17.28 5.70
C ARG A 53 -4.31 -18.52 5.58
N MET A 54 -5.47 -18.53 6.23
CA MET A 54 -6.42 -19.64 6.12
C MET A 54 -6.81 -19.89 4.67
N LEU A 55 -7.22 -18.86 3.92
CA LEU A 55 -7.56 -18.99 2.49
C LEU A 55 -6.38 -19.52 1.66
N ARG A 56 -5.16 -19.04 1.93
CA ARG A 56 -3.95 -19.50 1.24
C ARG A 56 -3.65 -20.98 1.53
N GLU A 57 -3.63 -21.36 2.80
CA GLU A 57 -3.20 -22.68 3.26
C GLU A 57 -4.21 -23.78 2.96
N THR A 58 -5.49 -23.43 2.87
CA THR A 58 -6.57 -24.33 2.45
C THR A 58 -6.73 -24.40 0.92
N GLY A 59 -5.91 -23.66 0.16
CA GLY A 59 -5.85 -23.75 -1.30
C GLY A 59 -6.87 -22.90 -2.05
N PHE A 60 -7.64 -22.03 -1.39
CA PHE A 60 -8.62 -21.15 -2.02
C PHE A 60 -7.97 -20.13 -2.97
N LEU A 61 -6.70 -19.80 -2.74
CA LEU A 61 -5.93 -18.89 -3.61
C LEU A 61 -5.12 -19.63 -4.69
N SER A 62 -5.31 -20.93 -4.86
CA SER A 62 -4.60 -21.74 -5.85
C SER A 62 -5.14 -21.52 -7.25
N SER A 63 -4.24 -21.33 -8.22
CA SER A 63 -4.55 -21.33 -9.66
C SER A 63 -4.62 -22.74 -10.26
N LYS A 64 -4.23 -23.79 -9.51
CA LYS A 64 -4.29 -25.17 -9.99
C LYS A 64 -5.74 -25.66 -9.91
N GLY A 65 -6.30 -25.98 -11.07
CA GLY A 65 -7.66 -26.52 -11.17
C GLY A 65 -7.86 -27.80 -10.37
N VAL A 66 -8.96 -27.86 -9.62
CA VAL A 66 -9.42 -29.04 -8.88
C VAL A 66 -10.67 -29.61 -9.53
N LEU A 67 -10.85 -30.93 -9.43
CA LEU A 67 -12.07 -31.59 -9.91
C LEU A 67 -13.19 -31.39 -8.90
N VAL A 68 -14.29 -30.80 -9.35
CA VAL A 68 -15.53 -30.63 -8.61
C VAL A 68 -16.68 -31.28 -9.38
N ALA A 69 -17.86 -31.41 -8.76
CA ALA A 69 -19.01 -32.05 -9.39
C ALA A 69 -19.42 -31.40 -10.74
N SER A 70 -19.20 -30.08 -10.89
CA SER A 70 -19.51 -29.32 -12.10
C SER A 70 -18.39 -29.30 -13.15
N GLY A 71 -17.25 -29.99 -12.91
CA GLY A 71 -16.10 -30.01 -13.83
C GLY A 71 -14.79 -29.59 -13.16
N GLN A 72 -13.87 -29.03 -13.92
CA GLN A 72 -12.60 -28.53 -13.38
C GLN A 72 -12.69 -27.02 -13.17
N ALA A 73 -12.32 -26.54 -11.98
CA ALA A 73 -12.31 -25.13 -11.65
C ALA A 73 -11.07 -24.77 -10.82
N ALA A 74 -10.50 -23.58 -11.05
CA ALA A 74 -9.47 -23.05 -10.16
C ALA A 74 -10.15 -22.46 -8.91
N PRO A 75 -9.77 -22.87 -7.69
CA PRO A 75 -10.32 -22.30 -6.46
C PRO A 75 -10.20 -20.78 -6.39
N ARG A 76 -9.11 -20.24 -6.95
CA ARG A 76 -8.87 -18.80 -7.01
C ARG A 76 -9.96 -18.04 -7.74
N ASP A 77 -10.38 -18.51 -8.91
CA ASP A 77 -11.39 -17.83 -9.73
C ASP A 77 -12.73 -17.73 -8.99
N ILE A 78 -13.11 -18.81 -8.29
CA ILE A 78 -14.32 -18.86 -7.47
C ILE A 78 -14.19 -17.93 -6.27
N THR A 79 -13.05 -17.98 -5.57
CA THR A 79 -12.79 -17.17 -4.38
C THR A 79 -12.81 -15.69 -4.73
N GLU A 80 -12.16 -15.28 -5.82
CA GLU A 80 -12.17 -13.91 -6.31
C GLU A 80 -13.58 -13.44 -6.66
N ALA A 81 -14.38 -14.27 -7.37
CA ALA A 81 -15.77 -13.92 -7.69
C ALA A 81 -16.64 -13.69 -6.45
N LEU A 82 -16.51 -14.57 -5.44
CA LEU A 82 -17.25 -14.45 -4.18
C LEU A 82 -16.83 -13.22 -3.38
N LEU A 83 -15.52 -13.01 -3.22
CA LEU A 83 -14.99 -11.88 -2.45
C LEU A 83 -15.24 -10.55 -3.14
N PHE A 84 -15.13 -10.49 -4.47
CA PHE A 84 -15.43 -9.26 -5.22
C PHE A 84 -16.87 -8.82 -5.01
N SER A 85 -17.82 -9.76 -5.08
CA SER A 85 -19.23 -9.45 -4.80
C SER A 85 -19.49 -9.08 -3.34
N ALA A 86 -18.76 -9.67 -2.39
CA ALA A 86 -18.99 -9.45 -0.96
C ALA A 86 -18.31 -8.20 -0.39
N TRP A 87 -17.24 -7.71 -1.04
CA TRP A 87 -16.42 -6.58 -0.60
C TRP A 87 -16.52 -5.37 -1.52
N GLN A 88 -17.50 -5.36 -2.42
CA GLN A 88 -17.78 -4.18 -3.22
C GLN A 88 -18.34 -3.07 -2.31
N PHE A 89 -17.75 -1.88 -2.41
CA PHE A 89 -18.25 -0.71 -1.71
C PHE A 89 -19.65 -0.34 -2.18
N GLU A 90 -20.52 -0.02 -1.22
CA GLU A 90 -21.80 0.62 -1.51
C GLU A 90 -21.61 2.11 -1.83
N GLU A 91 -22.60 2.71 -2.49
CA GLU A 91 -22.58 4.15 -2.78
C GLU A 91 -22.55 4.96 -1.47
N GLY A 92 -21.56 5.82 -1.32
CA GLY A 92 -21.34 6.61 -0.11
C GLY A 92 -20.69 5.82 1.05
N GLU A 93 -20.32 4.56 0.86
CA GLU A 93 -19.57 3.82 1.88
C GLU A 93 -18.16 4.42 2.04
N PRO A 94 -17.79 4.86 3.26
CA PRO A 94 -16.55 5.59 3.46
C PRO A 94 -15.32 4.65 3.47
N ASP A 95 -14.26 5.07 2.79
CA ASP A 95 -12.92 4.50 2.91
C ASP A 95 -11.97 5.42 3.69
N LEU A 96 -10.76 4.92 3.93
CA LEU A 96 -9.67 5.68 4.54
C LEU A 96 -8.32 5.19 4.04
N THR A 97 -7.33 6.07 4.08
CA THR A 97 -5.92 5.77 3.81
C THR A 97 -5.08 6.22 4.99
N VAL A 98 -4.28 5.30 5.52
CA VAL A 98 -3.28 5.59 6.55
C VAL A 98 -1.89 5.20 6.07
N MET A 99 -0.92 6.06 6.32
CA MET A 99 0.48 5.81 6.01
C MET A 99 1.37 6.41 7.11
N ARG A 100 2.37 5.65 7.55
CA ARG A 100 3.41 6.12 8.47
C ARG A 100 4.77 5.85 7.86
N ILE A 101 5.60 6.89 7.78
CA ILE A 101 6.98 6.80 7.33
C ILE A 101 7.86 7.14 8.52
N VAL A 102 8.73 6.21 8.91
CA VAL A 102 9.71 6.41 9.97
C VAL A 102 11.10 6.44 9.34
N VAL A 103 11.85 7.51 9.63
CA VAL A 103 13.24 7.66 9.18
C VAL A 103 14.10 7.86 10.41
N GLU A 104 15.09 6.98 10.58
CA GLU A 104 16.02 6.99 11.71
C GLU A 104 17.46 7.08 11.20
N GLY A 105 18.31 7.78 11.94
CA GLY A 105 19.73 7.87 11.64
C GLY A 105 20.46 8.84 12.56
N ASP A 106 21.77 8.99 12.34
CA ASP A 106 22.60 9.92 13.11
C ASP A 106 22.75 11.26 12.41
N LYS A 107 22.54 12.34 13.17
CA LYS A 107 22.79 13.71 12.75
C LYS A 107 23.64 14.41 13.81
N GLU A 108 24.84 14.85 13.41
CA GLU A 108 25.77 15.57 14.31
C GLU A 108 26.09 14.77 15.59
N GLY A 109 26.24 13.45 15.47
CA GLY A 109 26.54 12.55 16.59
C GLY A 109 25.35 12.27 17.52
N LYS A 110 24.13 12.64 17.14
CA LYS A 110 22.90 12.32 17.86
C LYS A 110 22.01 11.44 17.00
N THR A 111 21.44 10.40 17.59
CA THR A 111 20.40 9.61 16.95
C THR A 111 19.11 10.44 16.86
N VAL A 112 18.57 10.56 15.65
CA VAL A 112 17.37 11.32 15.33
C VAL A 112 16.36 10.38 14.66
N ARG A 113 15.09 10.53 15.04
CA ARG A 113 13.95 9.86 14.42
C ARG A 113 12.96 10.89 13.92
N HIS A 114 12.60 10.81 12.65
CA HIS A 114 11.50 11.55 12.04
C HIS A 114 10.36 10.60 11.73
N THR A 115 9.14 10.98 12.11
CA THR A 115 7.92 10.23 11.81
C THR A 115 6.96 11.14 11.05
N TYR A 116 6.53 10.68 9.87
CA TYR A 116 5.53 11.35 9.04
C TYR A 116 4.30 10.47 9.00
N GLU A 117 3.14 11.05 9.27
CA GLU A 117 1.86 10.34 9.27
C GLU A 117 0.89 11.03 8.31
N LEU A 118 0.18 10.21 7.55
CA LEU A 118 -0.96 10.60 6.72
C LEU A 118 -2.16 9.77 7.20
N LEU A 119 -3.23 10.46 7.56
CA LEU A 119 -4.52 9.86 7.84
C LEU A 119 -5.57 10.67 7.09
N ASP A 120 -6.12 10.05 6.04
CA ASP A 120 -7.11 10.65 5.14
C ASP A 120 -8.36 9.78 5.13
N TYR A 121 -9.53 10.42 5.13
CA TYR A 121 -10.83 9.77 5.20
C TYR A 121 -11.67 10.17 3.99
N TYR A 122 -12.60 9.32 3.57
CA TYR A 122 -13.62 9.65 2.57
C TYR A 122 -14.18 11.08 2.73
N ASN A 123 -14.27 11.82 1.63
CA ASN A 123 -14.78 13.20 1.65
C ASN A 123 -16.23 13.19 1.16
N THR A 124 -17.15 13.46 2.09
CA THR A 124 -18.59 13.46 1.83
C THR A 124 -19.07 14.65 1.00
N GLU A 125 -18.36 15.78 1.02
CA GLU A 125 -18.75 16.98 0.25
C GLU A 125 -18.50 16.82 -1.25
N THR A 126 -17.43 16.12 -1.60
CA THR A 126 -17.00 15.88 -2.99
C THR A 126 -17.28 14.47 -3.47
N GLU A 127 -17.81 13.62 -2.59
CA GLU A 127 -18.05 12.18 -2.80
C GLU A 127 -16.80 11.43 -3.30
N THR A 128 -15.61 11.88 -2.87
CA THR A 128 -14.34 11.28 -3.28
C THR A 128 -13.79 10.35 -2.22
N SER A 129 -13.35 9.17 -2.65
CA SER A 129 -12.66 8.23 -1.79
C SER A 129 -11.27 8.73 -1.39
N SER A 130 -10.84 8.39 -0.19
CA SER A 130 -9.50 8.67 0.30
C SER A 130 -8.46 8.10 -0.65
N MET A 131 -8.61 6.82 -1.03
CA MET A 131 -7.71 6.15 -1.96
C MET A 131 -7.61 6.88 -3.31
N ALA A 132 -8.75 7.33 -3.86
CA ALA A 132 -8.77 8.05 -5.13
C ALA A 132 -8.00 9.38 -5.04
N ARG A 133 -8.08 10.11 -3.92
CA ARG A 133 -7.31 11.34 -3.74
C ARG A 133 -5.82 11.06 -3.54
N THR A 134 -5.48 10.16 -2.63
CA THR A 134 -4.07 9.87 -2.30
C THR A 134 -3.29 9.28 -3.48
N THR A 135 -3.97 8.57 -4.39
CA THR A 135 -3.37 8.05 -5.62
C THR A 135 -3.50 9.03 -6.79
N GLY A 136 -4.71 9.53 -7.05
CA GLY A 136 -5.03 10.33 -8.22
C GLY A 136 -4.38 11.71 -8.22
N TYR A 137 -4.26 12.35 -7.06
CA TYR A 137 -3.62 13.67 -6.98
C TYR A 137 -2.10 13.58 -7.17
N THR A 138 -1.48 12.52 -6.65
CA THR A 138 -0.06 12.22 -6.88
C THR A 138 0.21 12.00 -8.37
N CYS A 139 -0.63 11.21 -9.04
CA CYS A 139 -0.56 11.00 -10.49
C CYS A 139 -0.70 12.32 -11.27
N THR A 140 -1.69 13.14 -10.91
CA THR A 140 -1.91 14.46 -11.54
C THR A 140 -0.72 15.40 -11.31
N GLY A 141 -0.08 15.34 -10.14
CA GLY A 141 1.17 16.05 -9.84
C GLY A 141 2.28 15.69 -10.83
N MET A 142 2.46 14.41 -11.14
CA MET A 142 3.43 13.96 -12.14
C MET A 142 3.10 14.44 -13.56
N VAL A 143 1.82 14.40 -13.94
CA VAL A 143 1.39 14.94 -15.25
C VAL A 143 1.72 16.44 -15.35
N ARG A 144 1.49 17.20 -14.27
CA ARG A 144 1.82 18.64 -14.21
C ARG A 144 3.32 18.89 -14.28
N LEU A 145 4.15 18.07 -13.65
CA LEU A 145 5.61 18.15 -13.76
C LEU A 145 6.08 18.03 -15.21
N ILE A 146 5.53 17.06 -15.94
CA ILE A 146 5.89 16.81 -17.34
C ILE A 146 5.36 17.93 -18.25
N THR A 147 4.07 18.26 -18.13
CA THR A 147 3.41 19.23 -19.02
C THR A 147 3.91 20.66 -18.83
N ASN A 148 4.37 21.03 -17.64
CA ASN A 148 5.01 22.32 -17.39
C ASN A 148 6.50 22.36 -17.77
N GLY A 149 7.05 21.28 -18.33
CA GLY A 149 8.47 21.20 -18.73
C GLY A 149 9.44 21.16 -17.55
N ILE A 150 8.96 20.86 -16.33
CA ILE A 150 9.82 20.70 -15.15
C ILE A 150 10.56 19.35 -15.21
N TRP A 151 9.91 18.32 -15.74
CA TRP A 151 10.56 17.05 -16.07
C TRP A 151 10.52 16.79 -17.57
N ASP A 152 11.68 16.75 -18.20
CA ASP A 152 11.85 16.59 -19.66
C ASP A 152 12.67 15.34 -20.05
N GLN A 153 13.14 14.58 -19.07
CA GLN A 153 14.03 13.44 -19.30
C GLN A 153 13.22 12.22 -19.78
N PRO A 154 13.56 11.62 -20.93
CA PRO A 154 12.91 10.41 -21.41
C PRO A 154 13.33 9.17 -20.60
N GLY A 155 12.47 8.15 -20.57
CA GLY A 155 12.75 6.85 -19.94
C GLY A 155 11.83 6.54 -18.75
N VAL A 156 12.22 5.55 -17.95
CA VAL A 156 11.50 5.14 -16.75
C VAL A 156 12.11 5.84 -15.54
N ALA A 157 11.31 6.68 -14.87
CA ALA A 157 11.74 7.41 -13.68
C ALA A 157 10.75 7.18 -12.54
N PRO A 158 11.19 6.61 -11.40
CA PRO A 158 10.34 6.47 -10.23
C PRO A 158 10.16 7.83 -9.54
N PRO A 159 9.06 8.03 -8.78
CA PRO A 159 8.70 9.33 -8.23
C PRO A 159 9.79 10.04 -7.43
N GLU A 160 10.56 9.31 -6.64
CA GLU A 160 11.65 9.84 -5.83
C GLU A 160 12.80 10.43 -6.65
N THR A 161 12.98 9.97 -7.90
CA THR A 161 13.98 10.54 -8.82
C THR A 161 13.50 11.86 -9.41
N CYS A 162 12.21 11.96 -9.71
CA CYS A 162 11.61 13.20 -10.21
C CYS A 162 11.69 14.31 -9.15
N TRP A 163 11.41 13.96 -7.89
CA TRP A 163 11.32 14.91 -6.77
C TRP A 163 12.69 15.35 -6.22
N SER A 164 13.71 14.50 -6.27
CA SER A 164 15.05 14.86 -5.77
C SER A 164 15.75 15.93 -6.61
N LYS A 165 15.45 16.01 -7.91
CA LYS A 165 16.07 16.99 -8.83
C LYS A 165 15.44 18.37 -8.80
N HIS A 166 14.16 18.45 -8.46
CA HIS A 166 13.40 19.69 -8.42
C HIS A 166 12.90 19.86 -7.00
N ARG A 167 13.48 20.80 -6.24
CA ARG A 167 12.96 21.21 -4.91
C ARG A 167 11.56 21.78 -5.08
N MET A 168 10.58 20.91 -5.17
CA MET A 168 9.19 21.24 -4.97
C MET A 168 8.95 21.11 -3.47
N PHE A 169 8.65 22.26 -2.87
CA PHE A 169 8.65 22.63 -1.45
C PHE A 169 10.00 23.17 -0.92
#